data_AF-A0A9E1UZ09-F1
#
_entry.id   AF-A0A9E1UZ09-F1
#
_cell.length_a   1.000
_cell.length_b   1.000
_cell.length_c   1.000
_cell.angle_alpha   90.00
_cell.angle_beta   90.00
_cell.angle_gamma   90.00
#
_symmetry.space_group_name_H-M   'P 1'
#
loop_
_entity.id
_entity.type
_entity.pdbx_description
1 polymer ?
#
loop_
_entity_poly.entity_id
_entity_poly.type
_entity_poly.pdbx_seq_one_letter_code
_entity_poly.pdbx_strand_id
1 'polypeptide(L)'
;GTRSQAAYNLAVLTAAQDPDEAIRLCRLAVENAPGNATYTYTLAFYLAGRSPDEAIAILEPLIAGQPTRVDARLLLGRCYRATGQEDRARALYATLRDDPSVPPNVRQLANRQLREMEAKGAQPNP
;
A
#
# COMPACT_ATOMS: atom_id res chain seq x y z
N GLY A 1 3.62 -8.36 22.60
CA GLY A 1 5.07 -8.63 22.55
C GLY A 1 5.38 -9.84 21.69
N THR A 2 5.49 -11.03 22.29
CA THR A 2 5.87 -12.27 21.58
C THR A 2 4.77 -12.83 20.67
N ARG A 3 3.50 -12.76 21.09
CA ARG A 3 2.36 -13.28 20.28
C ARG A 3 2.16 -12.52 18.97
N SER A 4 2.21 -11.19 18.99
CA SER A 4 2.08 -10.35 17.79
C SER A 4 3.24 -10.57 16.82
N GLN A 5 4.48 -10.65 17.33
CA GLN A 5 5.66 -10.90 16.50
C GLN A 5 5.67 -12.31 15.90
N ALA A 6 5.23 -13.33 16.65
CA ALA A 6 5.12 -14.69 16.13
C ALA A 6 4.05 -14.79 15.03
N ALA A 7 2.88 -14.18 15.24
CA ALA A 7 1.83 -14.11 14.23
C ALA A 7 2.31 -13.39 12.96
N TYR A 8 3.00 -12.26 13.12
CA TYR A 8 3.62 -11.53 12.02
C TYR A 8 4.65 -12.36 11.25
N ASN A 9 5.59 -13.00 11.95
CA ASN A 9 6.62 -13.82 11.32
C ASN A 9 6.00 -14.98 10.53
N LEU A 10 4.98 -15.63 11.11
CA LEU A 10 4.28 -16.72 10.44
C LEU A 10 3.53 -16.22 9.20
N ALA A 11 2.87 -15.05 9.27
CA ALA A 11 2.20 -14.45 8.12
C ALA A 11 3.18 -14.25 6.94
N VAL A 12 4.38 -13.74 7.23
CA VAL A 12 5.40 -13.52 6.20
C VAL A 12 5.87 -14.84 5.57
N LEU A 13 6.02 -15.89 6.37
CA LEU A 13 6.45 -17.21 5.88
C LEU A 13 5.37 -17.91 5.04
N THR A 14 4.10 -17.75 5.39
CA THR A 14 3.00 -18.45 4.72
C THR A 14 2.45 -17.70 3.50
N ALA A 15 2.71 -16.40 3.37
CA ALA A 15 2.09 -15.54 2.34
C ALA A 15 2.20 -16.04 0.90
N ALA A 16 3.30 -16.73 0.54
CA ALA A 16 3.49 -17.26 -0.81
C ALA A 16 2.61 -18.49 -1.09
N GLN A 17 2.26 -19.26 -0.06
CA GLN A 17 1.47 -20.50 -0.17
C GLN A 17 0.00 -20.28 0.16
N ASP A 18 -0.28 -19.46 1.18
CA ASP A 18 -1.62 -19.17 1.67
C ASP A 18 -1.74 -17.68 2.04
N PRO A 19 -2.09 -16.83 1.05
CA PRO A 19 -2.26 -15.39 1.28
C PRO A 19 -3.43 -15.07 2.21
N ASP A 20 -4.46 -15.93 2.28
CA ASP A 20 -5.62 -15.68 3.12
C ASP A 20 -5.26 -15.94 4.59
N GLU A 21 -4.45 -16.97 4.88
CA GLU A 21 -3.88 -17.19 6.20
C GLU A 21 -2.92 -16.07 6.61
N ALA A 22 -2.07 -15.60 5.69
CA ALA A 22 -1.18 -14.46 5.97
C ALA A 22 -1.97 -13.20 6.36
N ILE A 23 -3.11 -12.94 5.71
CA ILE A 23 -4.02 -11.84 6.10
C ILE A 23 -4.57 -12.06 7.51
N ARG A 24 -5.07 -13.26 7.83
CA ARG A 24 -5.59 -13.58 9.18
C ARG A 24 -4.54 -13.36 10.26
N LEU A 25 -3.33 -13.87 10.05
CA LEU A 25 -2.22 -13.71 10.99
C LEU A 25 -1.75 -12.26 11.12
N CYS A 26 -1.77 -11.49 10.03
CA CYS A 26 -1.48 -10.06 10.08
C CYS A 26 -2.55 -9.27 10.85
N ARG A 27 -3.84 -9.60 10.70
CA ARG A 27 -4.91 -9.00 11.51
C ARG A 27 -4.66 -9.25 12.99
N LEU A 28 -4.35 -10.49 13.36
CA LEU A 28 -4.04 -10.83 14.75
C LEU A 28 -2.82 -10.04 15.27
N ALA A 29 -1.77 -9.87 14.45
CA ALA A 29 -0.61 -9.09 14.83
C ALA A 29 -0.96 -7.60 15.09
N VAL A 30 -1.81 -7.01 14.26
CA VAL A 30 -2.31 -5.64 14.41
C VAL A 30 -3.21 -5.51 15.64
N GLU A 31 -4.16 -6.42 15.85
CA GLU A 31 -5.06 -6.42 17.02
C GLU A 31 -4.27 -6.47 18.34
N ASN A 32 -3.21 -7.27 18.38
CA ASN A 32 -2.36 -7.38 19.57
C ASN A 32 -1.33 -6.24 19.72
N ALA A 33 -1.17 -5.38 18.71
CA ALA A 33 -0.23 -4.26 18.71
C ALA A 33 -0.67 -3.14 17.74
N PRO A 34 -1.78 -2.43 18.04
CA PRO A 34 -2.44 -1.53 17.08
C PRO A 34 -1.63 -0.29 16.70
N GLY A 35 -0.58 0.06 17.45
CA GLY A 35 0.35 1.14 17.12
C GLY A 35 1.55 0.71 16.26
N ASN A 36 1.69 -0.58 15.94
CA ASN A 36 2.82 -1.06 15.17
C ASN A 36 2.60 -0.85 13.67
N ALA A 37 3.16 0.25 13.17
CA ALA A 37 3.16 0.67 11.78
C ALA A 37 3.56 -0.44 10.79
N THR A 38 4.53 -1.28 11.15
CA THR A 38 5.03 -2.36 10.29
C THR A 38 3.97 -3.44 10.14
N TYR A 39 3.29 -3.84 11.22
CA TYR A 39 2.21 -4.84 11.12
C TYR A 39 1.02 -4.29 10.34
N THR A 40 0.65 -3.03 10.58
CA THR A 40 -0.41 -2.35 9.85
C THR A 40 -0.11 -2.27 8.35
N TYR A 41 1.12 -1.89 7.98
CA TYR A 41 1.56 -1.86 6.60
C TYR A 41 1.54 -3.25 5.95
N THR A 42 2.06 -4.28 6.62
CA THR A 42 2.11 -5.64 6.05
C THR A 42 0.71 -6.22 5.87
N LEU A 43 -0.23 -5.95 6.78
CA LEU A 43 -1.64 -6.29 6.58
C LEU A 43 -2.19 -5.62 5.30
N ALA A 44 -1.99 -4.32 5.16
CA ALA A 44 -2.41 -3.59 3.96
C ALA A 44 -1.75 -4.11 2.68
N PHE A 45 -0.48 -4.51 2.74
CA PHE A 45 0.25 -5.08 1.62
C PHE A 45 -0.40 -6.38 1.12
N TYR A 46 -0.77 -7.29 2.02
CA TYR A 46 -1.46 -8.52 1.62
C TYR A 46 -2.90 -8.26 1.16
N LEU A 47 -3.58 -7.29 1.76
CA LEU A 47 -4.92 -6.88 1.33
C LEU A 47 -4.91 -6.19 -0.04
N ALA A 48 -3.84 -5.50 -0.44
CA ALA A 48 -3.81 -4.74 -1.68
C ALA A 48 -4.13 -5.58 -2.94
N GLY A 49 -3.80 -6.87 -2.94
CA GLY A 49 -4.10 -7.79 -4.04
C GLY A 49 -5.42 -8.57 -3.90
N ARG A 50 -6.12 -8.45 -2.76
CA ARG A 50 -7.34 -9.22 -2.44
C ARG A 50 -8.55 -8.33 -2.20
N SER A 51 -8.36 -7.25 -1.45
CA SER A 51 -9.36 -6.28 -1.04
C SER A 51 -8.72 -4.88 -0.99
N PRO A 52 -8.46 -4.28 -2.17
CA PRO A 52 -7.76 -3.00 -2.24
C PRO A 52 -8.49 -1.85 -1.53
N ASP A 53 -9.82 -1.89 -1.45
CA ASP A 53 -10.60 -0.93 -0.65
C ASP A 53 -10.30 -1.03 0.86
N GLU A 54 -10.13 -2.24 1.39
CA GLU A 54 -9.74 -2.43 2.79
C GLU A 54 -8.29 -1.97 3.03
N ALA A 55 -7.40 -2.25 2.08
CA ALA A 55 -6.02 -1.75 2.14
C ALA A 55 -6.00 -0.21 2.16
N ILE A 56 -6.85 0.47 1.38
CA ILE A 56 -6.99 1.94 1.40
C ILE A 56 -7.39 2.43 2.79
N ALA A 57 -8.42 1.84 3.39
CA ALA A 57 -8.92 2.23 4.70
C ALA A 57 -7.85 2.10 5.82
N ILE A 58 -6.89 1.18 5.65
CA ILE A 58 -5.76 1.00 6.57
C ILE A 58 -4.61 1.97 6.25
N LEU A 59 -4.31 2.20 4.97
CA LEU A 59 -3.15 2.99 4.54
C LEU A 59 -3.35 4.49 4.74
N GLU A 60 -4.55 5.02 4.54
CA GLU A 60 -4.86 6.45 4.72
C GLU A 60 -4.49 6.95 6.14
N PRO A 61 -4.98 6.35 7.24
CA PRO A 61 -4.60 6.77 8.59
C PRO A 61 -3.12 6.47 8.91
N LEU A 62 -2.55 5.40 8.35
CA LEU A 62 -1.14 5.08 8.54
C LEU A 62 -0.22 6.18 7.99
N ILE A 63 -0.52 6.69 6.79
CA ILE A 63 0.25 7.77 6.15
C ILE A 63 0.00 9.10 6.85
N ALA A 64 -1.21 9.35 7.35
CA ALA A 64 -1.49 10.56 8.13
C ALA A 64 -0.60 10.64 9.40
N GLY A 65 -0.37 9.50 10.06
CA GLY A 65 0.55 9.42 11.20
C GLY A 65 2.03 9.36 10.82
N GLN A 66 2.35 8.87 9.62
CA GLN A 66 3.73 8.68 9.13
C GLN A 66 3.89 9.10 7.66
N PRO A 67 3.86 10.41 7.36
CA PRO A 67 3.82 10.92 5.99
C PRO A 67 5.10 10.64 5.18
N THR A 68 6.20 10.29 5.85
CA THR A 68 7.49 9.94 5.23
C THR A 68 7.58 8.47 4.83
N ARG A 69 6.57 7.63 5.11
CA ARG A 69 6.52 6.22 4.66
C ARG A 69 6.18 6.12 3.19
N VAL A 70 7.22 6.24 2.38
CA VAL A 70 7.17 6.21 0.91
C VAL A 70 6.58 4.88 0.38
N ASP A 71 6.88 3.76 1.05
CA ASP A 71 6.35 2.44 0.75
C ASP A 71 4.82 2.38 0.90
N ALA A 72 4.29 2.90 2.00
CA ALA A 72 2.84 3.01 2.24
C ALA A 72 2.17 3.93 1.21
N ARG A 73 2.77 5.09 0.90
CA ARG A 73 2.27 6.03 -0.13
C ARG A 73 2.22 5.38 -1.51
N LEU A 74 3.25 4.63 -1.90
CA LEU A 74 3.26 3.90 -3.18
C LEU A 74 2.17 2.83 -3.24
N LEU A 75 2.01 2.06 -2.16
CA LEU A 75 0.99 1.02 -2.07
C LEU A 75 -0.42 1.61 -2.15
N LEU A 76 -0.68 2.72 -1.45
CA LEU A 76 -1.96 3.42 -1.50
C LEU A 76 -2.28 3.89 -2.93
N GLY A 77 -1.29 4.45 -3.64
CA GLY A 77 -1.47 4.83 -5.04
C GLY A 77 -1.88 3.64 -5.92
N ARG A 78 -1.30 2.45 -5.69
CA ARG A 78 -1.67 1.22 -6.41
C ARG A 78 -3.09 0.78 -6.09
N CYS A 79 -3.49 0.84 -4.83
CA CYS A 79 -4.85 0.49 -4.43
C CYS A 79 -5.89 1.47 -5.01
N TYR A 80 -5.60 2.77 -5.03
CA TYR A 80 -6.44 3.76 -5.71
C TYR A 80 -6.59 3.46 -7.20
N ARG A 81 -5.51 3.07 -7.90
CA ARG A 81 -5.62 2.61 -9.30
C ARG A 81 -6.49 1.36 -9.43
N ALA A 82 -6.28 0.37 -8.57
CA ALA A 82 -7.02 -0.89 -8.61
C ALA A 82 -8.53 -0.73 -8.37
N THR A 83 -8.92 0.33 -7.65
CA THR A 83 -10.32 0.66 -7.30
C THR A 83 -10.92 1.74 -8.20
N GLY A 84 -10.20 2.15 -9.26
CA GLY A 84 -10.69 3.17 -10.21
C GLY A 84 -10.65 4.62 -9.67
N GLN A 85 -10.06 4.85 -8.50
CA GLN A 85 -9.87 6.18 -7.91
C GLN A 85 -8.68 6.91 -8.57
N GLU A 86 -8.74 7.08 -9.90
CA GLU A 86 -7.61 7.57 -10.70
C GLU A 86 -7.12 8.95 -10.26
N ASP A 87 -8.02 9.88 -9.96
CA ASP A 87 -7.63 11.24 -9.55
C ASP A 87 -6.79 11.23 -8.27
N ARG A 88 -7.19 10.42 -7.28
CA ARG A 88 -6.46 10.25 -6.04
C ARG A 88 -5.10 9.59 -6.27
N ALA A 89 -5.05 8.58 -7.13
CA ALA A 89 -3.79 7.97 -7.54
C ALA A 89 -2.85 8.97 -8.24
N ARG A 90 -3.35 9.77 -9.20
CA ARG A 90 -2.57 10.81 -9.91
C ARG A 90 -2.01 11.82 -8.92
N ALA A 91 -2.85 12.37 -8.06
CA ALA A 91 -2.43 13.34 -7.04
C ALA A 91 -1.32 12.76 -6.16
N LEU A 92 -1.49 11.54 -5.65
CA LEU A 92 -0.51 10.91 -4.78
C LEU A 92 0.82 10.62 -5.50
N TYR A 93 0.80 10.12 -6.74
CA TYR A 93 2.03 9.91 -7.51
C TYR A 93 2.73 11.22 -7.86
N ALA A 94 2.01 12.30 -8.14
CA ALA A 94 2.61 13.62 -8.33
C ALA A 94 3.35 14.07 -7.07
N THR A 95 2.74 13.92 -5.88
CA THR A 95 3.44 14.24 -4.63
C THR A 95 4.71 13.43 -4.44
N LEU A 96 4.71 12.14 -4.81
CA LEU A 96 5.89 11.29 -4.69
C LEU A 96 6.98 11.66 -5.71
N ARG A 97 6.60 12.04 -6.93
CA ARG A 97 7.53 12.49 -7.98
C ARG A 97 8.24 13.79 -7.59
N ASP A 98 7.51 14.72 -6.98
CA ASP A 98 7.97 16.09 -6.75
C ASP A 98 8.65 16.28 -5.39
N ASP A 99 8.48 15.34 -4.46
CA ASP A 99 9.11 15.36 -3.13
C ASP A 99 10.60 14.96 -3.20
N PRO A 100 11.55 15.89 -2.95
CA PRO A 100 12.99 15.60 -3.07
C PRO A 100 13.51 14.61 -2.03
N SER A 101 12.80 14.41 -0.92
CA SER A 101 13.16 13.45 0.13
C SER A 101 12.85 12.00 -0.27
N VAL A 102 11.98 11.80 -1.26
CA VAL A 102 11.65 10.49 -1.81
C VAL A 102 12.82 9.96 -2.65
N PRO A 103 13.27 8.71 -2.48
CA PRO A 103 14.37 8.13 -3.25
C PRO A 103 14.18 8.25 -4.78
N PRO A 104 15.25 8.54 -5.57
CA PRO A 104 15.13 8.78 -7.00
C PRO A 104 14.43 7.66 -7.79
N ASN A 105 14.68 6.41 -7.44
CA ASN A 105 14.01 5.24 -8.05
C ASN A 105 12.49 5.25 -7.81
N VAL A 106 12.05 5.70 -6.64
CA VAL A 106 10.61 5.82 -6.33
C VAL A 106 10.00 7.01 -7.09
N ARG A 107 10.68 8.16 -7.15
CA ARG A 107 10.19 9.30 -7.95
C ARG A 107 10.05 8.94 -9.42
N GLN A 108 11.02 8.19 -9.96
CA GLN A 108 10.98 7.66 -11.32
C GLN A 108 9.83 6.67 -11.53
N LEU A 109 9.57 5.79 -10.56
CA LEU A 109 8.42 4.88 -10.60
C LEU A 109 7.11 5.67 -10.61
N ALA A 110 6.94 6.65 -9.71
CA ALA A 110 5.75 7.50 -9.65
C ALA A 110 5.54 8.26 -10.97
N ASN A 111 6.61 8.80 -11.57
CA ASN A 111 6.54 9.44 -12.88
C ASN A 111 6.09 8.46 -13.99
N ARG A 112 6.57 7.21 -13.98
CA ARG A 112 6.12 6.19 -14.93
C ARG A 112 4.62 5.90 -14.76
N GLN A 113 4.16 5.76 -13.53
CA GLN A 113 2.74 5.53 -13.23
C GLN A 113 1.86 6.68 -13.74
N LEU A 114 2.27 7.93 -13.55
CA LEU A 114 1.55 9.10 -14.10
C LEU A 114 1.42 9.04 -15.62
N ARG A 115 2.54 8.79 -16.32
CA ARG A 115 2.54 8.69 -17.79
C ARG A 115 1.66 7.56 -18.30
N GLU A 116 1.66 6.41 -17.62
CA GLU A 116 0.75 5.29 -17.94
C GLU A 116 -0.72 5.69 -17.80
N MET A 117 -1.06 6.47 -16.76
CA MET A 117 -2.43 6.93 -16.50
C MET A 117 -2.87 8.02 -17.49
N GLU A 118 -1.97 8.90 -17.91
CA GLU A 118 -2.21 9.89 -18.98
C GLU A 118 -2.46 9.20 -20.32
N ALA A 119 -1.63 8.21 -20.68
CA ALA A 119 -1.78 7.46 -21.92
C ALA A 119 -3.12 6.70 -21.99
N LYS A 120 -3.57 6.11 -20.88
CA LYS A 120 -4.87 5.43 -20.80
C LYS A 120 -6.06 6.38 -20.92
N GLY A 121 -5.97 7.58 -20.31
CA GLY A 121 -7.01 8.59 -20.43
C GLY A 121 -7.09 9.24 -21.82
N ALA A 122 -6.02 9.17 -22.63
CA ALA A 122 -5.94 9.73 -23.96
C ALA A 122 -6.39 8.79 -25.10
N GLN A 123 -6.64 7.51 -24.81
CA GLN A 123 -7.21 6.58 -25.80
C GLN A 123 -8.73 6.70 -25.78
N PRO A 124 -9.39 7.15 -26.86
CA PRO A 124 -10.84 6.99 -26.97
C PRO A 124 -11.15 5.49 -26.95
N ASN A 125 -12.13 5.09 -26.12
CA ASN A 125 -12.64 3.72 -26.14
C ASN A 125 -13.08 3.36 -27.57
N PRO A 126 -12.81 2.14 -28.06
CA PRO A 126 -13.28 1.69 -29.37
C PRO A 126 -14.80 1.68 -29.47
#